data_AF-A0A5A5T8R9-F1
#
_entry.id   AF-A0A5A5T8R9-F1
#
_cell.length_a   1.000
_cell.length_b   1.000
_cell.length_c   1.000
_cell.angle_alpha   90.00
_cell.angle_beta   90.00
_cell.angle_gamma   90.00
#
_symmetry.space_group_name_H-M   'P 1'
#
loop_
_entity.id
_entity.type
_entity.pdbx_description
1 polymer ?
#
loop_
_entity_poly.entity_id
_entity_poly.type
_entity_poly.pdbx_seq_one_letter_code
_entity_poly.pdbx_strand_id
1 'polypeptide(L)'
;MTTTLDIFVALLQNLFKIHAVLDVQKKTNLLPGHRDFIRARVIAPIDASIQTLRIYEKITRTADDRLCADGRFPLDVASTRFCISIIPGKTNVSSLCALLTEFADAGHTLQVVLRGKDFTLLELSCMKSDNRNIIQGLYINPALKGWVEGDIDEVEGEAYGELPTIPHSSIFFLHYNMSEACYRLYPNKCDEGYEDAFELYQNVFLPRMRTARMNNEIPGLIYH
;
A
#
# COMPACT_ATOMS: atom_id res chain seq x y z
N MET A 1 17.64 11.03 -12.04
CA MET A 1 16.22 11.32 -12.23
C MET A 1 15.45 10.16 -11.66
N THR A 2 14.54 10.43 -10.74
CA THR A 2 13.76 9.41 -10.04
C THR A 2 12.40 9.19 -10.68
N THR A 3 11.77 8.04 -10.38
CA THR A 3 10.46 7.63 -10.90
C THR A 3 9.47 7.33 -9.78
N THR A 4 8.20 7.07 -10.13
CA THR A 4 7.16 6.63 -9.18
C THR A 4 7.54 5.36 -8.41
N LEU A 5 8.35 4.49 -9.01
CA LEU A 5 8.89 3.31 -8.32
C LEU A 5 9.86 3.70 -7.20
N ASP A 6 10.69 4.73 -7.39
CA ASP A 6 11.62 5.17 -6.34
C ASP A 6 10.86 5.71 -5.12
N ILE A 7 9.77 6.44 -5.36
CA ILE A 7 8.85 6.89 -4.31
C ILE A 7 8.29 5.68 -3.56
N PHE A 8 7.75 4.69 -4.27
CA PHE A 8 7.24 3.46 -3.67
C PHE A 8 8.28 2.74 -2.80
N VAL A 9 9.52 2.63 -3.28
CA VAL A 9 10.64 2.02 -2.53
C VAL A 9 10.98 2.82 -1.28
N ALA A 10 11.03 4.15 -1.37
CA ALA A 10 11.30 4.99 -0.21
C ALA A 10 10.21 4.86 0.86
N LEU A 11 8.94 4.77 0.46
CA LEU A 11 7.83 4.50 1.38
C LEU A 11 7.96 3.11 2.02
N LEU A 12 8.29 2.07 1.25
CA LEU A 12 8.53 0.73 1.81
C LEU A 12 9.69 0.74 2.81
N GLN A 13 10.76 1.48 2.51
CA GLN A 13 11.91 1.59 3.40
C GLN A 13 11.55 2.30 4.73
N ASN A 14 10.55 3.17 4.74
CA ASN A 14 10.05 3.81 5.96
C ASN A 14 9.29 2.85 6.88
N LEU A 15 8.79 1.71 6.38
CA LEU A 15 8.15 0.68 7.22
C LEU A 15 9.12 0.12 8.27
N PHE A 16 10.40 -0.02 7.93
CA PHE A 16 11.42 -0.51 8.88
C PHE A 16 11.69 0.48 10.01
N LYS A 17 11.65 1.79 9.70
CA LYS A 17 11.86 2.87 10.69
C LYS A 17 10.75 2.89 11.75
N ILE A 18 9.57 2.38 11.42
CA ILE A 18 8.42 2.28 12.33
C ILE A 18 8.23 0.87 12.89
N HIS A 19 9.20 -0.02 12.69
CA HIS A 19 9.20 -1.41 13.14
C HIS A 19 7.98 -2.22 12.69
N ALA A 20 7.46 -1.96 11.49
CA ALA A 20 6.48 -2.83 10.85
C ALA A 20 7.17 -4.05 10.22
N VAL A 21 6.47 -5.18 10.17
CA VAL A 21 6.94 -6.35 9.41
C VAL A 21 6.54 -6.15 7.96
N LEU A 22 7.48 -6.38 7.06
CA LEU A 22 7.23 -6.45 5.63
C LEU A 22 7.58 -7.84 5.12
N ASP A 23 6.56 -8.58 4.70
CA ASP A 23 6.68 -9.85 4.04
C ASP A 23 6.27 -9.67 2.56
N VAL A 24 6.76 -10.54 1.69
CA VAL A 24 6.46 -10.55 0.26
C VAL A 24 5.89 -11.90 -0.11
N GLN A 25 4.71 -11.91 -0.73
CA GLN A 25 4.10 -13.10 -1.29
C GLN A 25 4.37 -13.16 -2.79
N LYS A 26 4.96 -14.28 -3.22
CA LYS A 26 5.17 -14.60 -4.63
C LYS A 26 4.48 -15.91 -4.96
N LYS A 27 3.66 -15.91 -6.01
CA LYS A 27 3.13 -17.15 -6.58
C LYS A 27 4.28 -17.86 -7.28
N THR A 28 4.57 -19.09 -6.87
CA THR A 28 5.64 -19.87 -7.47
C THR A 28 5.13 -20.91 -8.45
N ASN A 29 5.77 -20.97 -9.61
CA ASN A 29 5.87 -22.18 -10.42
C ASN A 29 7.13 -22.92 -9.93
N LEU A 30 7.06 -23.67 -8.83
CA LEU A 30 8.27 -24.29 -8.28
C LEU A 30 8.74 -25.49 -9.11
N LEU A 31 9.95 -25.37 -9.67
CA LEU A 31 10.88 -26.48 -9.80
C LEU A 31 11.49 -26.80 -8.41
N PRO A 32 11.70 -28.08 -8.06
CA PRO A 32 12.13 -28.47 -6.72
C PRO A 32 13.62 -28.17 -6.51
N GLY A 33 14.00 -27.42 -5.47
CA GLY A 33 15.42 -27.27 -5.12
C GLY A 33 15.79 -26.27 -4.02
N HIS A 34 15.06 -25.18 -3.84
CA HIS A 34 15.40 -24.20 -2.80
C HIS A 34 14.66 -24.49 -1.49
N ARG A 35 15.42 -24.72 -0.41
CA ARG A 35 14.90 -25.13 0.91
C ARG A 35 15.35 -24.21 2.05
N ASP A 36 15.41 -22.90 1.81
CA ASP A 36 15.56 -21.91 2.89
C ASP A 36 14.29 -21.06 2.98
N PHE A 37 13.19 -21.67 3.42
CA PHE A 37 11.88 -21.01 3.50
C PHE A 37 11.35 -21.04 4.94
N ILE A 38 11.28 -19.86 5.54
CA ILE A 38 10.71 -19.64 6.87
C ILE A 38 9.20 -19.87 6.77
N ARG A 39 8.73 -20.98 7.35
CA ARG A 39 7.29 -21.20 7.61
C ARG A 39 6.83 -20.20 8.68
N ALA A 40 6.33 -19.04 8.27
CA ALA A 40 5.60 -18.18 9.18
C ALA A 40 4.26 -18.84 9.52
N ARG A 41 4.02 -19.10 10.81
CA ARG A 41 2.70 -19.46 11.35
C ARG A 41 1.72 -18.31 11.06
N VAL A 42 0.82 -18.48 10.10
CA VAL A 42 -0.36 -17.61 9.91
C VAL A 42 -1.58 -18.47 9.64
N ILE A 43 -2.67 -18.13 10.33
CA ILE A 43 -3.98 -18.80 10.33
C ILE A 43 -4.72 -18.45 9.03
N ALA A 44 -4.50 -19.24 7.99
CA ALA A 44 -5.36 -19.44 6.82
C ALA A 44 -4.69 -20.53 5.95
N PRO A 45 -5.44 -21.35 5.18
CA PRO A 45 -4.82 -22.35 4.32
C PRO A 45 -4.08 -21.64 3.19
N ILE A 46 -2.78 -21.41 3.37
CA ILE A 46 -1.92 -20.89 2.31
C ILE A 46 -1.82 -22.00 1.26
N ASP A 47 -2.29 -21.69 0.05
CA ASP A 47 -2.02 -22.47 -1.16
C ASP A 47 -0.53 -22.82 -1.20
N ALA A 48 -0.19 -24.11 -1.28
CA ALA A 48 1.19 -24.59 -1.23
C ALA A 48 2.09 -24.00 -2.35
N SER A 49 1.50 -23.34 -3.35
CA SER A 49 2.20 -22.60 -4.41
C SER A 49 2.67 -21.19 -4.02
N ILE A 50 2.29 -20.66 -2.85
CA ILE A 50 2.66 -19.30 -2.41
C ILE A 50 3.90 -19.36 -1.50
N GLN A 51 4.97 -18.70 -1.94
CA GLN A 51 6.14 -18.46 -1.09
C GLN A 51 6.03 -17.08 -0.43
N THR A 52 6.33 -17.03 0.87
CA THR A 52 6.43 -15.79 1.63
C THR A 52 7.88 -15.55 2.02
N LEU A 53 8.42 -14.39 1.64
CA LEU A 53 9.76 -13.94 2.01
C LEU A 53 9.65 -12.75 2.97
N ARG A 54 10.29 -12.84 4.14
CA ARG A 54 10.41 -11.69 5.02
C ARG A 54 11.54 -10.77 4.57
N ILE A 55 11.26 -9.48 4.51
CA ILE A 55 12.26 -8.43 4.32
C ILE A 55 12.61 -7.86 5.70
N TYR A 56 13.90 -7.78 6.00
CA TYR A 56 14.37 -7.41 7.32
C TYR A 56 14.80 -5.95 7.41
N GLU A 57 15.52 -5.45 6.41
CA GLU A 57 16.26 -4.20 6.60
C GLU A 57 16.23 -3.28 5.38
N LYS A 58 16.31 -3.81 4.16
CA LYS A 58 16.59 -2.98 3.00
C LYS A 58 15.84 -3.40 1.76
N ILE A 59 15.25 -2.41 1.08
CA ILE A 59 14.73 -2.53 -0.27
C ILE A 59 15.41 -1.48 -1.14
N THR A 60 15.85 -1.90 -2.32
CA THR A 60 16.48 -1.02 -3.30
C THR A 60 15.95 -1.30 -4.69
N ARG A 61 15.94 -0.29 -5.56
CA ARG A 61 15.72 -0.48 -6.99
C ARG A 61 17.03 -0.91 -7.65
N THR A 62 16.94 -1.86 -8.57
CA THR A 62 18.03 -2.31 -9.44
C THR A 62 18.02 -1.52 -10.75
N ALA A 63 19.09 -1.62 -11.55
CA ALA A 63 19.16 -0.94 -12.85
C ALA A 63 18.08 -1.39 -13.85
N ASP A 64 17.53 -2.60 -13.68
CA ASP A 64 16.49 -3.18 -14.55
C ASP A 64 15.06 -2.97 -14.01
N ASP A 65 14.85 -1.94 -13.17
CA ASP A 65 13.54 -1.60 -12.56
C ASP A 65 12.90 -2.70 -11.71
N ARG A 66 13.71 -3.64 -11.24
CA ARG A 66 13.31 -4.65 -10.25
C ARG A 66 13.71 -4.20 -8.85
N LEU A 67 13.05 -4.74 -7.83
CA LEU A 67 13.41 -4.46 -6.44
C LEU A 67 14.33 -5.54 -5.88
N CYS A 68 15.41 -5.16 -5.23
CA CYS A 68 16.23 -6.06 -4.46
C CYS A 68 15.91 -5.90 -2.96
N ALA A 69 15.44 -7.00 -2.36
CA ALA A 69 15.21 -7.09 -0.91
C ALA A 69 16.41 -7.76 -0.23
N ASP A 70 16.97 -7.09 0.78
CA ASP A 70 18.12 -7.52 1.59
C ASP A 70 19.33 -8.03 0.78
N GLY A 71 19.51 -7.50 -0.44
CA GLY A 71 20.62 -7.87 -1.33
C GLY A 71 20.49 -9.24 -2.00
N ARG A 72 19.36 -9.94 -1.87
CA ARG A 72 19.28 -11.37 -2.19
C ARG A 72 18.40 -11.73 -3.39
N PHE A 73 17.36 -10.96 -3.69
CA PHE A 73 16.38 -11.37 -4.71
C PHE A 73 15.80 -10.19 -5.50
N PRO A 74 15.87 -10.21 -6.85
CA PRO A 74 15.08 -9.31 -7.67
C PRO A 74 13.60 -9.72 -7.62
N LEU A 75 12.76 -8.78 -7.18
CA LEU A 75 11.31 -8.87 -7.13
C LEU A 75 10.73 -8.11 -8.33
N ASP A 76 9.84 -8.77 -9.05
CA ASP A 76 9.00 -8.12 -10.05
C ASP A 76 7.83 -7.45 -9.34
N VAL A 77 7.88 -6.12 -9.24
CA VAL A 77 6.96 -5.33 -8.41
C VAL A 77 5.51 -5.47 -8.87
N ALA A 78 5.29 -5.59 -10.19
CA ALA A 78 3.96 -5.67 -10.76
C ALA A 78 3.21 -6.96 -10.35
N SER A 79 3.96 -8.06 -10.16
CA SER A 79 3.39 -9.35 -9.73
C SER A 79 3.59 -9.63 -8.23
N THR A 80 4.18 -8.68 -7.50
CA THR A 80 4.52 -8.84 -6.10
C THR A 80 3.42 -8.29 -5.19
N ARG A 81 2.98 -9.11 -4.23
CA ARG A 81 2.10 -8.69 -3.14
C ARG A 81 2.89 -8.47 -1.86
N PHE A 82 2.90 -7.24 -1.36
CA PHE A 82 3.55 -6.91 -0.10
C PHE A 82 2.55 -7.08 1.04
N CYS A 83 2.96 -7.78 2.10
CA CYS A 83 2.18 -8.06 3.29
C CYS A 83 2.78 -7.29 4.46
N ILE A 84 2.03 -6.36 5.02
CA ILE A 84 2.47 -5.49 6.11
C ILE A 84 1.72 -5.90 7.38
N SER A 85 2.46 -6.18 8.45
CA SER A 85 1.86 -6.57 9.74
C SER A 85 2.49 -5.85 10.93
N ILE A 86 1.69 -5.73 11.99
CA ILE A 86 2.05 -5.04 13.23
C ILE A 86 2.77 -6.02 14.17
N ILE A 87 3.86 -5.56 14.78
CA ILE A 87 4.50 -6.20 15.92
C ILE A 87 3.95 -5.53 17.20
N PRO A 88 3.15 -6.24 18.01
CA PRO A 88 2.61 -5.68 19.25
C PRO A 88 3.70 -5.11 20.15
N GLY A 89 3.49 -3.88 20.62
CA GLY A 89 4.43 -3.18 21.51
C GLY A 89 5.71 -2.67 20.86
N LYS A 90 5.95 -2.90 19.56
CA LYS A 90 7.12 -2.37 18.84
C LYS A 90 6.73 -1.42 17.71
N THR A 91 5.73 -1.78 16.90
CA THR A 91 5.34 -0.96 15.75
C THR A 91 4.70 0.34 16.20
N ASN A 92 5.15 1.46 15.63
CA ASN A 92 4.45 2.73 15.80
C ASN A 92 3.18 2.74 14.94
N VAL A 93 2.04 2.38 15.56
CA VAL A 93 0.75 2.20 14.86
C VAL A 93 0.25 3.49 14.21
N SER A 94 0.46 4.65 14.84
CA SER A 94 0.04 5.93 14.28
C SER A 94 0.83 6.26 13.01
N SER A 95 2.16 6.10 13.05
CA SER A 95 3.00 6.28 11.87
C SER A 95 2.74 5.22 10.79
N LEU A 96 2.36 3.99 11.18
CA LEU A 96 1.94 2.97 10.23
C LEU A 96 0.67 3.39 9.47
N CYS A 97 -0.36 3.86 10.17
CA CYS A 97 -1.60 4.31 9.52
C CYS A 97 -1.34 5.46 8.55
N ALA A 98 -0.52 6.43 8.95
CA ALA A 98 -0.12 7.54 8.08
C ALA A 98 0.63 7.05 6.83
N LEU A 99 1.61 6.16 7.00
CA LEU A 99 2.41 5.64 5.89
C LEU A 99 1.59 4.77 4.93
N LEU A 100 0.70 3.92 5.45
CA LEU A 100 -0.23 3.12 4.63
C LEU A 100 -1.20 4.03 3.86
N THR A 101 -1.69 5.09 4.49
CA THR A 101 -2.51 6.10 3.81
C THR A 101 -1.73 6.80 2.70
N GLU A 102 -0.46 7.14 2.93
CA GLU A 102 0.40 7.76 1.93
C GLU A 102 0.65 6.84 0.71
N PHE A 103 0.71 5.52 0.90
CA PHE A 103 0.71 4.57 -0.23
C PHE A 103 -0.60 4.64 -1.04
N ALA A 104 -1.74 4.68 -0.37
CA ALA A 104 -3.05 4.77 -1.04
C ALA A 104 -3.20 6.10 -1.78
N ASP A 105 -2.74 7.21 -1.20
CA ASP A 105 -2.69 8.52 -1.84
C ASP A 105 -1.83 8.49 -3.10
N ALA A 106 -0.62 7.91 -3.01
CA ALA A 106 0.32 7.77 -4.11
C ALA A 106 -0.17 6.83 -5.24
N GLY A 107 -1.41 6.34 -5.17
CA GLY A 107 -2.04 5.56 -6.22
C GLY A 107 -1.83 4.05 -6.10
N HIS A 108 -1.23 3.58 -5.01
CA HIS A 108 -1.02 2.15 -4.80
C HIS A 108 -2.25 1.49 -4.19
N THR A 109 -2.45 0.22 -4.52
CA THR A 109 -3.61 -0.52 -4.00
C THR A 109 -3.31 -1.03 -2.61
N LEU A 110 -3.96 -0.45 -1.60
CA LEU A 110 -3.93 -0.90 -0.22
C LEU A 110 -5.20 -1.69 0.12
N GLN A 111 -5.05 -2.86 0.72
CA GLN A 111 -6.18 -3.73 1.08
C GLN A 111 -6.03 -4.31 2.47
N VAL A 112 -7.16 -4.66 3.08
CA VAL A 112 -7.23 -5.46 4.31
C VAL A 112 -8.34 -6.50 4.19
N VAL A 113 -8.11 -7.68 4.77
CA VAL A 113 -9.12 -8.74 4.82
C VAL A 113 -9.69 -8.82 6.22
N LEU A 114 -10.99 -8.56 6.36
CA LEU A 114 -11.69 -8.62 7.64
C LEU A 114 -12.88 -9.57 7.52
N ARG A 115 -12.91 -10.59 8.39
CA ARG A 115 -13.99 -11.60 8.43
C ARG A 115 -14.26 -12.23 7.05
N GLY A 116 -13.20 -12.48 6.27
CA GLY A 116 -13.28 -13.08 4.93
C GLY A 116 -13.75 -12.13 3.82
N LYS A 117 -13.86 -10.83 4.10
CA LYS A 117 -14.16 -9.81 3.08
C LYS A 117 -12.94 -8.93 2.83
N ASP A 118 -12.68 -8.66 1.56
CA ASP A 118 -11.58 -7.81 1.11
C ASP A 118 -12.06 -6.36 0.99
N PHE A 119 -11.35 -5.44 1.64
CA PHE A 119 -11.64 -4.01 1.59
C PHE A 119 -10.45 -3.30 0.97
N THR A 120 -10.69 -2.50 -0.07
CA THR A 120 -9.67 -1.62 -0.66
C THR A 120 -9.72 -0.29 0.07
N LEU A 121 -8.64 0.04 0.77
CA LEU A 121 -8.55 1.16 1.70
C LEU A 121 -8.19 2.45 0.96
N LEU A 122 -8.87 3.52 1.33
CA LEU A 122 -8.59 4.89 0.91
C LEU A 122 -7.74 5.62 1.96
N GLU A 123 -8.05 5.41 3.24
CA GLU A 123 -7.36 6.05 4.36
C GLU A 123 -7.38 5.13 5.59
N LEU A 124 -6.37 5.27 6.43
CA LEU A 124 -6.30 4.69 7.77
C LEU A 124 -6.07 5.78 8.80
N SER A 125 -6.84 5.75 9.87
CA SER A 125 -6.67 6.63 11.02
C SER A 125 -6.32 5.82 12.28
N CYS A 126 -5.52 6.43 13.15
CA CYS A 126 -5.14 5.86 14.44
C CYS A 126 -5.63 6.80 15.54
N MET A 127 -6.55 6.33 16.37
CA MET A 127 -7.02 7.05 17.54
C MET A 127 -6.49 6.40 18.81
N LYS A 128 -6.25 7.20 19.86
CA LYS A 128 -5.95 6.66 21.20
C LYS A 128 -7.23 6.60 22.01
N SER A 129 -7.55 5.42 22.53
CA SER A 129 -8.64 5.20 23.47
C SER A 129 -8.17 4.23 24.55
N ASP A 130 -8.36 4.57 25.83
CA ASP A 130 -8.01 3.74 26.98
C ASP A 130 -6.58 3.15 26.93
N ASN A 131 -5.59 3.99 26.59
CA ASN A 131 -4.19 3.58 26.39
C ASN A 131 -3.95 2.53 25.29
N ARG A 132 -4.92 2.34 24.38
CA ARG A 132 -4.81 1.47 23.22
C ARG A 132 -4.93 2.30 21.94
N ASN A 133 -4.15 1.91 20.92
CA ASN A 133 -4.30 2.46 19.58
C ASN A 133 -5.46 1.72 18.90
N ILE A 134 -6.48 2.45 18.47
CA ILE A 134 -7.59 1.96 17.65
C ILE A 134 -7.28 2.33 16.21
N ILE A 135 -7.33 1.34 15.32
CA ILE A 135 -7.17 1.55 13.88
C ILE A 135 -8.56 1.57 13.25
N GLN A 136 -8.87 2.62 12.49
CA GLN A 136 -10.05 2.70 11.63
C GLN A 136 -9.60 2.90 10.19
N GLY A 137 -10.50 2.63 9.24
CA GLY A 137 -10.20 2.84 7.84
C GLY A 137 -11.42 3.26 7.04
N LEU A 138 -11.18 4.07 6.01
CA LEU A 138 -12.14 4.35 4.94
C LEU A 138 -11.84 3.40 3.79
N TYR A 139 -12.88 2.86 3.16
CA TYR A 139 -12.74 1.94 2.03
C TYR A 139 -13.62 2.37 0.86
N ILE A 140 -13.17 2.09 -0.37
CA ILE A 140 -13.97 2.34 -1.57
C ILE A 140 -15.11 1.33 -1.66
N ASN A 141 -16.34 1.81 -1.90
CA ASN A 141 -17.49 0.92 -2.02
C ASN A 141 -17.36 0.07 -3.31
N PRO A 142 -17.29 -1.28 -3.22
CA PRO A 142 -17.12 -2.13 -4.38
C PRO A 142 -18.24 -2.01 -5.41
N ALA A 143 -19.46 -1.65 -4.98
CA ALA A 143 -20.61 -1.44 -5.85
C ALA A 143 -20.40 -0.28 -6.84
N LEU A 144 -19.51 0.65 -6.49
CA LEU A 144 -19.17 1.83 -7.29
C LEU A 144 -17.80 1.66 -7.98
N LYS A 145 -17.13 0.52 -7.83
CA LYS A 145 -15.84 0.27 -8.50
C LYS A 145 -15.98 0.11 -10.03
N GLY A 146 -17.19 -0.19 -10.51
CA GLY A 146 -17.54 -0.25 -11.94
C GLY A 146 -17.97 1.09 -12.55
N TRP A 147 -17.96 2.19 -11.80
CA TRP A 147 -18.39 3.53 -12.24
C TRP A 147 -17.36 4.27 -13.10
N VAL A 148 -16.19 3.69 -13.29
CA VAL A 148 -14.98 4.36 -13.78
C VAL A 148 -14.90 4.40 -15.33
N GLU A 149 -15.87 3.83 -16.07
CA GLU A 149 -15.74 3.68 -17.54
C GLU A 149 -16.92 4.14 -18.41
N GLY A 150 -17.99 4.74 -17.89
CA GLY A 150 -18.99 5.36 -18.77
C GLY A 150 -20.36 5.63 -18.16
N ASP A 151 -20.87 6.80 -18.52
CA ASP A 151 -22.21 7.37 -18.33
C ASP A 151 -22.71 7.56 -16.88
N ILE A 152 -22.95 8.84 -16.59
CA ILE A 152 -23.43 9.41 -15.33
C ILE A 152 -24.93 9.17 -15.24
N ASP A 153 -25.34 7.98 -14.81
CA ASP A 153 -26.68 7.78 -14.25
C ASP A 153 -26.53 7.49 -12.75
N GLU A 154 -27.22 8.29 -11.94
CA GLU A 154 -27.20 8.34 -10.48
C GLU A 154 -27.34 6.95 -9.83
N VAL A 155 -26.24 6.32 -9.38
CA VAL A 155 -26.33 5.25 -8.37
C VAL A 155 -26.49 5.93 -7.02
N GLU A 156 -27.63 5.68 -6.41
CA GLU A 156 -27.88 6.02 -5.02
C GLU A 156 -26.93 5.23 -4.11
N GLY A 157 -25.97 5.92 -3.48
CA GLY A 157 -25.10 5.34 -2.47
C GLY A 157 -23.85 6.17 -2.16
N GLU A 158 -23.25 5.94 -0.99
CA GLU A 158 -21.98 6.57 -0.62
C GLU A 158 -20.79 5.93 -1.38
N ALA A 159 -19.93 6.77 -1.96
CA ALA A 159 -18.73 6.38 -2.72
C ALA A 159 -17.72 5.55 -1.91
N TYR A 160 -17.76 5.72 -0.59
CA TYR A 160 -16.89 5.05 0.36
C TYR A 160 -17.69 4.64 1.59
N GLY A 161 -17.11 3.80 2.43
CA GLY A 161 -17.66 3.46 3.73
C GLY A 161 -16.58 3.44 4.80
N GLU A 162 -17.03 3.37 6.05
CA GLU A 162 -16.15 3.21 7.21
C GLU A 162 -16.04 1.76 7.63
N LEU A 163 -14.82 1.33 7.96
CA LEU A 163 -14.59 0.04 8.57
C LEU A 163 -14.82 0.10 10.08
N PRO A 164 -15.34 -0.99 10.68
CA PRO A 164 -15.20 -1.17 12.12
C PRO A 164 -13.71 -1.22 12.50
N THR A 165 -13.42 -1.11 13.80
CA THR A 165 -12.05 -1.19 14.31
C THR A 165 -11.28 -2.36 13.71
N ILE A 166 -10.16 -2.05 13.07
CA ILE A 166 -9.26 -3.00 12.44
C ILE A 166 -8.39 -3.64 13.54
N PRO A 167 -8.42 -4.98 13.72
CA PRO A 167 -7.58 -5.65 14.69
C PRO A 167 -6.09 -5.46 14.41
N HIS A 168 -5.25 -5.37 15.45
CA HIS A 168 -3.79 -5.29 15.28
C HIS A 168 -3.17 -6.57 14.71
N SER A 169 -3.90 -7.68 14.72
CA SER A 169 -3.52 -8.94 14.07
C SER A 169 -3.79 -8.97 12.57
N SER A 170 -4.42 -7.93 12.02
CA SER A 170 -4.71 -7.85 10.59
C SER A 170 -3.43 -7.70 9.76
N ILE A 171 -3.47 -8.25 8.55
CA ILE A 171 -2.42 -8.08 7.54
C ILE A 171 -2.95 -7.10 6.50
N PHE A 172 -2.15 -6.07 6.21
CA PHE A 172 -2.41 -5.15 5.11
C PHE A 172 -1.69 -5.65 3.88
N PHE A 173 -2.36 -5.61 2.74
CA PHE A 173 -1.83 -6.03 1.46
C PHE A 173 -1.64 -4.81 0.58
N LEU A 174 -0.43 -4.66 0.05
CA LEU A 174 -0.03 -3.55 -0.76
C LEU A 174 0.43 -4.05 -2.13
N HIS A 175 -0.12 -3.46 -3.18
CA HIS A 175 0.31 -3.69 -4.56
C HIS A 175 0.72 -2.37 -5.21
N TYR A 176 1.86 -2.40 -5.89
CA TYR A 176 2.30 -1.29 -6.71
C TYR A 176 1.41 -1.18 -7.95
N ASN A 177 0.89 0.01 -8.21
CA ASN A 177 0.11 0.33 -9.40
C ASN A 177 0.78 1.50 -10.10
N MET A 178 1.52 1.19 -11.18
CA MET A 178 2.31 2.19 -11.91
C MET A 178 1.41 3.21 -12.60
N SER A 179 0.38 2.76 -13.31
CA SER A 179 -0.49 3.64 -14.09
C SER A 179 -1.19 4.68 -13.21
N GLU A 180 -1.75 4.23 -12.09
CA GLU A 180 -2.41 5.12 -11.13
C GLU A 180 -1.41 6.06 -10.45
N ALA A 181 -0.24 5.57 -10.05
CA ALA A 181 0.79 6.40 -9.41
C ALA A 181 1.31 7.48 -10.37
N CYS A 182 1.52 7.15 -11.64
CA CYS A 182 1.88 8.13 -12.66
C CYS A 182 0.75 9.14 -12.89
N TYR A 183 -0.49 8.68 -13.02
CA TYR A 183 -1.64 9.57 -13.21
C TYR A 183 -1.80 10.58 -12.07
N ARG A 184 -1.70 10.14 -10.81
CA ARG A 184 -1.83 11.03 -9.64
C ARG A 184 -0.68 12.01 -9.49
N LEU A 185 0.53 11.59 -9.85
CA LEU A 185 1.70 12.45 -9.81
C LEU A 185 1.69 13.46 -10.98
N TYR A 186 1.23 13.04 -12.15
CA TYR A 186 1.22 13.80 -13.41
C TYR A 186 -0.17 13.89 -14.07
N PRO A 187 -1.18 14.49 -13.43
CA PRO A 187 -2.57 14.44 -13.92
C PRO A 187 -2.77 15.07 -15.31
N ASN A 188 -1.92 16.01 -15.70
CA ASN A 188 -1.98 16.70 -17.00
C ASN A 188 -1.02 16.12 -18.05
N LYS A 189 -0.40 14.96 -17.83
CA LYS A 189 0.69 14.41 -18.66
C LYS A 189 1.86 15.40 -18.81
N CYS A 190 2.14 16.21 -17.78
CA CYS A 190 3.35 17.03 -17.75
C CYS A 190 4.57 16.14 -17.98
N ASP A 191 5.54 16.63 -18.77
CA ASP A 191 6.62 15.85 -19.36
C ASP A 191 7.33 14.95 -18.33
N GLU A 192 6.85 13.71 -18.22
CA GLU A 192 7.38 12.67 -17.31
C GLU A 192 8.87 12.40 -17.52
N GLY A 193 9.43 12.87 -18.65
CA GLY A 193 10.83 12.73 -19.05
C GLY A 193 11.79 13.82 -18.55
N TYR A 194 11.33 14.90 -17.93
CA TYR A 194 12.21 16.00 -17.49
C TYR A 194 12.18 16.34 -15.99
N GLU A 195 11.12 15.98 -15.26
CA GLU A 195 10.99 16.30 -13.82
C GLU A 195 11.39 15.14 -12.91
N ASP A 196 12.16 15.43 -11.84
CA ASP A 196 12.50 14.43 -10.84
C ASP A 196 11.27 14.07 -10.00
N ALA A 197 10.83 12.80 -10.06
CA ALA A 197 9.58 12.37 -9.43
C ALA A 197 9.54 12.64 -7.92
N PHE A 198 10.66 12.49 -7.20
CA PHE A 198 10.71 12.82 -5.77
C PHE A 198 10.50 14.30 -5.50
N GLU A 199 11.08 15.17 -6.31
CA GLU A 199 10.93 16.61 -6.14
C GLU A 199 9.47 17.00 -6.30
N LEU A 200 8.81 16.53 -7.37
CA LEU A 200 7.40 16.78 -7.60
C LEU A 200 6.53 16.17 -6.49
N TYR A 201 6.85 14.96 -6.04
CA TYR A 201 6.15 14.28 -4.96
C TYR A 201 6.20 15.06 -3.64
N GLN A 202 7.40 15.54 -3.27
CA GLN A 202 7.61 16.25 -2.01
C GLN A 202 7.08 17.68 -2.02
N ASN A 203 7.30 18.40 -3.13
CA ASN A 203 7.02 19.84 -3.20
C ASN A 203 5.61 20.16 -3.69
N VAL A 204 4.96 19.24 -4.40
CA VAL A 204 3.64 19.48 -5.01
C VAL A 204 2.61 18.47 -4.53
N PHE A 205 2.87 17.17 -4.70
CA PHE A 205 1.88 16.13 -4.39
C PHE A 205 1.52 16.07 -2.90
N LEU A 206 2.51 15.85 -2.02
CA LEU A 206 2.26 15.73 -0.57
C LEU A 206 1.59 16.98 0.04
N PRO A 207 1.99 18.22 -0.28
CA PRO A 207 1.28 19.40 0.18
C PRO A 207 -0.19 19.43 -0.24
N ARG A 208 -0.51 19.07 -1.50
CA ARG A 208 -1.91 18.99 -1.97
C ARG A 208 -2.73 17.98 -1.16
N MET A 209 -2.16 16.80 -0.87
CA MET A 209 -2.85 15.77 -0.08
C MET A 209 -3.14 16.23 1.35
N ARG A 210 -2.21 16.99 1.95
CA ARG A 210 -2.42 17.59 3.27
C ARG A 210 -3.51 18.66 3.23
N THR A 211 -3.50 19.53 2.22
CA THR A 211 -4.53 20.57 2.06
C THR A 211 -5.92 19.98 1.85
N ALA A 212 -6.05 18.96 1.00
CA ALA A 212 -7.31 18.24 0.80
C ALA A 212 -7.88 17.71 2.12
N ARG A 213 -7.05 17.03 2.93
CA ARG A 213 -7.47 16.54 4.25
C ARG A 213 -7.84 17.66 5.22
N MET A 214 -7.12 18.78 5.21
CA MET A 214 -7.49 19.96 6.03
C MET A 214 -8.87 20.52 5.66
N ASN A 215 -9.31 20.31 4.42
CA ASN A 215 -10.64 20.68 3.94
C ASN A 215 -11.68 19.56 4.10
N ASN A 216 -11.35 18.46 4.81
CA ASN A 216 -12.19 17.26 4.95
C ASN A 216 -12.48 16.52 3.63
N GLU A 217 -11.61 16.66 2.63
CA GLU A 217 -11.68 15.89 1.39
C GLU A 217 -10.89 14.59 1.55
N ILE A 218 -11.33 13.53 0.84
CA ILE A 218 -10.63 12.24 0.78
C ILE A 218 -9.77 12.25 -0.48
N PRO A 219 -8.43 12.36 -0.40
CA PRO A 219 -7.61 12.58 -1.59
C PRO A 219 -7.68 11.44 -2.61
N GLY A 220 -7.86 10.22 -2.11
CA GLY A 220 -8.08 9.04 -2.94
C GLY A 220 -9.36 9.08 -3.79
N LEU A 221 -10.25 10.07 -3.62
CA LEU A 221 -11.44 10.33 -4.45
C LEU A 221 -11.31 11.56 -5.34
N ILE A 222 -10.29 12.41 -5.13
CA ILE A 222 -10.09 13.66 -5.90
C ILE A 222 -9.51 13.38 -7.28
N TYR A 223 -8.70 12.32 -7.39
CA TYR A 223 -8.04 11.91 -8.63
C TYR A 223 -8.86 10.87 -9.42
N HIS A 224 -10.19 10.88 -9.31
CA HIS A 224 -11.07 10.03 -10.10
C HIS A 224 -12.14 10.85 -10.78
#